data_AF-E9FVK6-F1
#
_entry.id   AF-E9FVK6-F1
#
_cell.length_a   1.000
_cell.length_b   1.000
_cell.length_c   1.000
_cell.angle_alpha   90.00
_cell.angle_beta   90.00
_cell.angle_gamma   90.00
#
_symmetry.space_group_name_H-M   'P 1'
#
loop_
_entity.id
_entity.type
_entity.pdbx_description
1 polymer ?
#
loop_
_entity_poly.entity_id
_entity_poly.type
_entity_poly.pdbx_seq_one_letter_code
_entity_poly.pdbx_strand_id
1 'polypeptide(L)'
;RTQDQEGSWSEWTSWTPCSRTCGGGVSAQMRHCSTLRASRATTGCVGLYKRYHMCNTQECPAGSPDFRQAQCESYNGKQFMGRYYLWEAYWDGENPCELNC
;
A
#
# COMPACT_ATOMS: atom_id res chain seq x y z
N ARG A 1 -35.24 21.48 -11.15
CA ARG A 1 -34.18 21.21 -10.15
C ARG A 1 -33.98 19.70 -10.12
N THR A 2 -33.11 19.18 -10.98
CA THR A 2 -32.76 17.75 -11.01
C THR A 2 -31.86 17.50 -9.81
N GLN A 3 -32.34 16.74 -8.82
CA GLN A 3 -31.48 16.18 -7.80
C GLN A 3 -30.63 15.13 -8.49
N ASP A 4 -29.39 15.48 -8.82
CA ASP A 4 -28.35 14.50 -9.10
C ASP A 4 -28.36 13.49 -7.96
N GLN A 5 -28.61 12.21 -8.27
CA GLN A 5 -28.41 11.14 -7.30
C GLN A 5 -26.89 10.96 -7.12
N GLU A 6 -26.29 11.84 -6.32
CA GLU A 6 -24.88 11.83 -5.97
C GLU A 6 -24.58 10.63 -5.05
N GLY A 7 -23.56 9.84 -5.40
CA GLY A 7 -23.04 8.82 -4.50
C GLY A 7 -22.51 9.45 -3.21
N SER A 8 -22.81 8.84 -2.06
CA SER A 8 -22.31 9.31 -0.76
C SER A 8 -21.12 8.48 -0.28
N TRP A 9 -20.09 9.17 0.22
CA TRP A 9 -18.97 8.51 0.88
C TRP A 9 -19.37 8.10 2.29
N SER A 10 -18.94 6.91 2.72
CA SER A 10 -18.90 6.56 4.14
C SER A 10 -17.89 7.44 4.88
N GLU A 11 -17.98 7.42 6.20
CA GLU A 11 -16.87 7.87 7.05
C GLU A 11 -15.59 7.10 6.69
N TRP A 12 -14.47 7.77 6.90
CA TRP A 12 -13.18 7.11 6.77
C TRP A 12 -13.00 6.07 7.88
N THR A 13 -12.39 4.95 7.54
CA THR A 13 -11.88 4.01 8.55
C THR A 13 -10.83 4.69 9.42
N SER A 14 -10.57 4.13 10.59
CA SER A 14 -9.33 4.41 11.29
C SER A 14 -8.12 4.13 10.39
N TRP A 15 -7.04 4.87 10.63
CA TRP A 15 -5.74 4.59 10.03
C TRP A 15 -5.29 3.16 10.37
N THR A 16 -4.77 2.45 9.37
CA THR A 16 -4.11 1.16 9.60
C THR A 16 -2.85 1.37 10.46
N PRO A 17 -2.37 0.34 11.16
CA PRO A 17 -1.03 0.37 11.73
C PRO A 17 0.00 0.81 10.68
N CYS A 18 1.03 1.53 11.12
CA CYS A 18 2.10 1.95 10.25
C CYS A 18 2.83 0.72 9.69
N SER A 19 3.14 0.70 8.39
CA SER A 19 3.84 -0.43 7.77
C SER A 19 5.26 -0.66 8.31
N ARG A 20 5.85 0.33 8.97
CA ARG A 20 7.20 0.29 9.54
C ARG A 20 7.22 0.96 10.90
N THR A 21 8.18 0.59 11.74
CA THR A 21 8.40 1.16 13.07
C THR A 21 9.49 2.23 13.09
N CYS A 22 10.25 2.38 12.00
CA CYS A 22 11.29 3.40 11.79
C CYS A 22 11.59 3.57 10.29
N GLY A 23 12.33 4.62 9.95
CA GLY A 23 12.85 4.94 8.62
C GLY A 23 11.77 5.28 7.59
N GLY A 24 10.57 5.64 8.05
CA GLY A 24 9.44 6.03 7.21
C GLY A 24 8.61 4.82 6.73
N GLY A 25 7.47 4.61 7.37
CA GLY A 25 6.40 3.73 6.92
C GLY A 25 5.23 4.49 6.32
N VAL A 26 4.21 3.74 5.92
CA VAL A 26 2.95 4.26 5.37
C VAL A 26 1.80 3.69 6.18
N SER A 27 0.84 4.54 6.51
CA SER A 27 -0.46 4.15 7.04
C SER A 27 -1.55 4.59 6.07
N ALA A 28 -2.59 3.76 5.95
CA ALA A 28 -3.69 3.95 5.01
C ALA A 28 -5.02 4.03 5.75
N GLN A 29 -5.99 4.72 5.16
CA GLN A 29 -7.39 4.58 5.55
C GLN A 29 -8.24 4.57 4.30
N MET A 30 -9.39 3.92 4.38
CA MET A 30 -10.31 3.74 3.26
C MET A 30 -11.69 4.28 3.61
N ARG A 31 -12.50 4.47 2.58
CA ARG A 31 -13.94 4.75 2.70
C ARG A 31 -14.67 4.08 1.56
N HIS A 32 -15.95 3.79 1.76
CA HIS A 32 -16.79 3.12 0.78
C HIS A 32 -17.72 4.13 0.11
N CYS A 33 -17.97 3.94 -1.18
CA CYS A 33 -18.95 4.73 -1.92
C CYS A 33 -20.29 3.99 -1.94
N SER A 34 -21.33 4.60 -1.38
CA SER A 34 -22.70 4.12 -1.44
C SER A 34 -23.41 4.79 -2.60
N THR A 35 -23.85 4.02 -3.60
CA THR A 35 -24.67 4.52 -4.72
C THR A 35 -26.00 3.79 -4.74
N LEU A 36 -27.08 4.51 -5.06
CA LEU A 36 -28.44 3.96 -5.01
C LEU A 36 -28.84 3.17 -6.27
N ARG A 37 -28.00 3.09 -7.30
CA ARG A 37 -28.34 2.42 -8.57
C ARG A 37 -27.19 1.62 -9.20
N ALA A 38 -27.51 0.40 -9.62
CA ALA A 38 -26.66 -0.50 -10.40
C ALA A 38 -26.60 -0.17 -11.91
N SER A 39 -27.14 0.97 -12.35
CA SER A 39 -27.20 1.36 -13.76
C SER A 39 -26.02 2.24 -14.15
N ARG A 40 -25.37 1.88 -15.27
CA ARG A 40 -24.14 2.40 -15.90
C ARG A 40 -24.03 3.93 -16.17
N ALA A 41 -24.82 4.80 -15.55
CA ALA A 41 -24.86 6.24 -15.86
C ALA A 41 -25.26 7.19 -14.70
N THR A 42 -25.07 6.83 -13.43
CA THR A 42 -25.17 7.80 -12.31
C THR A 42 -23.80 8.29 -11.88
N THR A 43 -23.67 9.59 -11.65
CA THR A 43 -22.49 10.28 -11.11
C THR A 43 -22.07 9.63 -9.79
N GLY A 44 -21.07 8.74 -9.83
CA GLY A 44 -20.55 8.06 -8.64
C GLY A 44 -19.88 9.03 -7.66
N CYS A 45 -19.40 8.52 -6.53
CA CYS A 45 -18.70 9.37 -5.57
C CYS A 45 -17.41 9.95 -6.20
N VAL A 46 -17.30 11.28 -6.21
CA VAL A 46 -16.10 11.98 -6.70
C VAL A 46 -15.06 12.04 -5.58
N GLY A 47 -13.81 11.69 -5.92
CA GLY A 47 -12.67 11.72 -5.00
C GLY A 47 -12.07 10.35 -4.68
N LEU A 48 -11.06 10.32 -3.82
CA LEU A 48 -10.29 9.11 -3.51
C LEU A 48 -11.06 8.19 -2.55
N TYR A 49 -11.06 6.88 -2.82
CA TYR A 49 -11.59 5.86 -1.91
C TYR A 49 -10.57 5.45 -0.82
N LYS A 50 -9.29 5.78 -1.02
CA LYS A 50 -8.17 5.45 -0.15
C LYS A 50 -7.19 6.61 -0.08
N ARG A 51 -6.69 6.91 1.11
CA ARG A 51 -5.63 7.90 1.33
C ARG A 51 -4.52 7.34 2.22
N TYR A 52 -3.34 7.95 2.11
CA TYR A 52 -2.12 7.50 2.76
C TYR A 52 -1.45 8.67 3.48
N HIS A 53 -0.66 8.36 4.52
CA HIS A 53 0.29 9.31 5.10
C HIS A 53 1.56 8.58 5.54
N MET A 54 2.65 9.33 5.64
CA MET A 54 3.92 8.83 6.20
C MET A 54 3.85 8.79 7.72
N CYS A 55 4.39 7.73 8.31
CA CYS A 55 4.44 7.52 9.75
C CYS A 55 5.80 6.94 10.13
N ASN A 56 6.19 7.06 11.40
CA ASN A 56 7.43 6.52 11.94
C ASN A 56 8.69 6.92 11.12
N THR A 57 8.84 8.23 10.87
CA THR A 57 9.91 8.80 10.03
C THR A 57 11.23 9.00 10.76
N GLN A 58 11.31 8.69 12.06
CA GLN A 58 12.57 8.63 12.79
C GLN A 58 13.53 7.65 12.14
N GLU A 59 14.84 7.92 12.22
CA GLU A 59 15.86 6.99 11.73
C GLU A 59 15.76 5.63 12.44
N CYS A 60 16.14 4.58 11.71
CA CYS A 60 16.24 3.26 12.30
C CYS A 60 17.52 3.11 13.14
N PRO A 61 17.54 2.21 14.13
CA PRO A 61 18.74 1.91 14.90
C PRO A 61 19.91 1.55 13.99
N ALA A 62 21.14 1.95 14.37
CA ALA A 62 22.34 1.61 13.61
C ALA A 62 22.46 0.09 13.44
N GLY A 63 22.76 -0.35 12.21
CA GLY A 63 22.81 -1.76 11.85
C GLY A 63 21.46 -2.39 11.51
N SER A 64 20.36 -1.62 11.47
CA SER A 64 19.09 -2.11 10.92
C SER A 64 19.29 -2.53 9.45
N PRO A 65 18.74 -3.68 9.04
CA PRO A 65 18.86 -4.13 7.66
C PRO A 65 18.15 -3.15 6.72
N ASP A 66 18.68 -3.02 5.51
CA ASP A 66 17.96 -2.36 4.43
C ASP A 66 16.62 -3.08 4.18
N PHE A 67 15.55 -2.31 3.97
CA PHE A 67 14.21 -2.88 3.88
C PHE A 67 13.97 -3.66 2.60
N ARG A 68 14.57 -3.25 1.47
CA ARG A 68 14.48 -4.01 0.23
C ARG A 68 15.24 -5.33 0.39
N GLN A 69 16.42 -5.28 0.99
CA GLN A 69 17.19 -6.49 1.31
C GLN A 69 16.40 -7.43 2.22
N ALA A 70 15.81 -6.94 3.30
CA ALA A 70 15.02 -7.75 4.22
C ALA A 70 13.79 -8.40 3.54
N GLN A 71 13.16 -7.68 2.60
CA GLN A 71 12.06 -8.22 1.80
C GLN A 71 12.54 -9.36 0.88
N CYS A 72 13.68 -9.20 0.22
CA CYS A 72 14.30 -10.26 -0.58
C CYS A 72 14.68 -11.47 0.27
N GLU A 73 15.37 -11.26 1.39
CA GLU A 73 15.79 -12.33 2.30
C GLU A 73 14.62 -13.10 2.92
N SER A 74 13.41 -12.54 2.95
CA SER A 74 12.20 -13.27 3.34
C SER A 74 11.87 -14.45 2.41
N TYR A 75 12.51 -14.52 1.24
CA TYR A 75 12.45 -15.64 0.30
C TYR A 75 13.61 -16.62 0.43
N ASN A 76 14.63 -16.31 1.24
CA ASN A 76 15.69 -17.26 1.57
C ASN A 76 15.06 -18.48 2.25
N GLY A 77 15.37 -19.68 1.76
CA GLY A 77 14.77 -20.92 2.24
C GLY A 77 13.37 -21.24 1.69
N LYS A 78 12.82 -20.42 0.78
CA LYS A 78 11.67 -20.81 -0.05
C LYS A 78 12.18 -21.38 -1.37
N GLN A 79 11.60 -22.50 -1.81
CA GLN A 79 11.95 -23.08 -3.11
C GLN A 79 11.39 -22.21 -4.24
N PHE A 80 12.24 -21.93 -5.22
CA PHE A 80 11.88 -21.32 -6.48
C PHE A 80 12.37 -22.23 -7.61
N MET A 81 11.45 -22.65 -8.48
CA MET A 81 11.75 -23.61 -9.57
C MET A 81 12.50 -24.88 -9.09
N GLY A 82 12.14 -25.38 -7.90
CA GLY A 82 12.74 -26.59 -7.32
C GLY A 82 14.14 -26.41 -6.73
N ARG A 83 14.65 -25.17 -6.62
CA ARG A 83 15.94 -24.86 -6.00
C ARG A 83 15.79 -23.79 -4.91
N TYR A 84 16.76 -23.73 -4.02
CA TYR A 84 16.87 -22.66 -3.03
C TYR A 84 17.87 -21.63 -3.53
N TYR A 85 17.57 -20.36 -3.26
CA TYR A 85 18.41 -19.24 -3.62
C TYR A 85 18.61 -18.36 -2.39
N LEU A 86 19.70 -17.60 -2.43
CA LEU A 86 19.88 -16.42 -1.60
C LEU A 86 19.45 -15.22 -2.45
N TRP A 87 18.42 -14.53 -2.00
CA TRP A 87 17.81 -13.41 -2.68
C TRP A 87 18.41 -12.12 -2.14
N GLU A 88 18.93 -11.31 -3.05
CA GLU A 88 19.54 -10.01 -2.74
C GLU A 88 18.76 -8.89 -3.42
N ALA A 89 18.79 -7.70 -2.83
CA ALA A 89 18.09 -6.55 -3.36
C ALA A 89 18.64 -6.12 -4.73
N TYR A 90 17.77 -6.06 -5.73
CA TYR A 90 18.07 -5.45 -7.03
C TYR A 90 17.51 -4.03 -7.11
N TRP A 91 18.36 -3.07 -7.50
CA TRP A 91 18.05 -1.63 -7.45
C TRP A 91 17.83 -0.99 -8.82
N ASP A 92 18.33 -1.61 -9.88
CA ASP A 92 18.32 -1.07 -11.25
C ASP A 92 17.05 -1.50 -12.03
N GLY A 93 15.93 -1.68 -11.33
CA GLY A 93 14.65 -2.03 -11.94
C GLY A 93 13.94 -0.81 -12.51
N GLU A 94 13.17 -0.99 -13.59
CA GLU A 94 12.40 0.10 -14.20
C GLU A 94 11.33 0.67 -13.26
N ASN A 95 10.75 -0.18 -12.41
CA ASN A 95 9.76 0.21 -11.41
C ASN A 95 10.35 0.15 -9.99
N PRO A 96 10.60 1.31 -9.34
CA PRO A 96 11.22 1.34 -8.01
C PRO A 96 10.32 0.77 -6.90
N CYS A 97 9.00 0.66 -7.14
CA CYS A 97 8.06 0.06 -6.18
C CYS A 97 7.94 -1.45 -6.32
N GLU A 98 8.45 -2.04 -7.40
CA GLU A 98 8.48 -3.49 -7.56
C GLU A 98 9.62 -4.09 -6.74
N LEU A 99 9.32 -5.20 -6.08
CA LEU A 99 10.33 -5.96 -5.36
C LEU A 99 11.06 -6.86 -6.35
N ASN A 100 12.12 -6.31 -6.92
CA ASN A 100 13.09 -7.08 -7.67
C ASN A 100 14.20 -7.58 -6.73
N CYS A 101 14.34 -8.89 -6.75
CA CYS A 101 15.38 -9.70 -6.14
C CYS A 101 15.79 -10.73 -7.22
#